data_AF-A0A2S0KLG2-F1
#
_entry.id   AF-A0A2S0KLG2-F1
#
_cell.length_a   1.000
_cell.length_b   1.000
_cell.length_c   1.000
_cell.angle_alpha   90.00
_cell.angle_beta   90.00
_cell.angle_gamma   90.00
#
_symmetry.space_group_name_H-M   'P 1'
#
loop_
_entity.id
_entity.type
_entity.pdbx_description
1 polymer ?
#
loop_
_entity_poly.entity_id
_entity_poly.type
_entity_poly.pdbx_seq_one_letter_code
_entity_poly.pdbx_strand_id
1 'polypeptide(L)'
;MREDINKIKARARDNRTNFFILIITVIVLVIATVLAIKVWKHEHYEGNLLTLQNFNIRKAPKLDAEVLGQSSNKEIYWILNTVRGEASVYGNKWYKIKYSGEDAYLVKSDTNQQVITSAQADKLRAIYADTNPFVYDEQFKKTLKLFPESYRLPLTYLHILEPEWEFEPFYTNISFEHAVAEQSEPENKNLVQFEENSEYFERFAWMKKNDNLYDGTNWYPANAEAIAYYMDPRNFLNYSGVWQFLDYRYSGNKDSSGIRSIFAGNEFLLQYSETVLDAAKAEGILPEALASRISNEIRIGDGVSIIAKGLVHPEQNPLTEGQASPGFLPKEEQIEALEELRKSGAISDKQKEILADLNNGGAGYPEPKERFYNFLNIGAYPDTSKPMGALVNAARYAAGEFEQEGSSRYSSLQLPWTSPEKAIQGGAYFIAHDYINAGQSTPYLQKFDLVTGSNSHQYMQALFAAVNESDRLYTAWRESSNSWGELEFLIPVYLDMPETTLP
;
A
#
# COMPACT_ATOMS: atom_id res chain seq x y z
N MET A 1 -19.27 -40.75 71.83
CA MET A 1 -18.02 -40.05 71.47
C MET A 1 -17.34 -40.57 70.19
N ARG A 2 -16.86 -41.83 70.13
CA ARG A 2 -16.25 -42.40 68.90
C ARG A 2 -17.24 -42.52 67.74
N GLU A 3 -18.47 -42.91 68.05
CA GLU A 3 -19.58 -43.02 67.08
C GLU A 3 -20.00 -41.64 66.54
N ASP A 4 -20.03 -40.63 67.41
CA ASP A 4 -20.36 -39.24 67.03
C ASP A 4 -19.28 -38.63 66.14
N ILE A 5 -18.00 -38.90 66.42
CA ILE A 5 -16.87 -38.48 65.57
C ILE A 5 -16.94 -39.13 64.19
N ASN A 6 -17.31 -40.41 64.11
CA ASN A 6 -17.48 -41.11 62.82
C ASN A 6 -18.67 -40.56 62.02
N LYS A 7 -19.79 -40.23 62.68
CA LYS A 7 -20.93 -39.56 62.03
C LYS A 7 -20.57 -38.17 61.51
N ILE A 8 -19.80 -37.39 62.27
CA ILE A 8 -19.32 -36.06 61.84
C ILE A 8 -18.38 -36.18 60.63
N LYS A 9 -17.44 -37.13 60.63
CA LYS A 9 -16.54 -37.40 59.51
C LYS A 9 -17.26 -37.88 58.25
N ALA A 10 -18.26 -38.74 58.40
CA ALA A 10 -19.10 -39.19 57.28
C ALA A 10 -19.89 -38.02 56.67
N ARG A 11 -20.53 -37.19 57.51
CA ARG A 11 -21.27 -36.00 57.07
C ARG A 11 -20.39 -34.95 56.40
N ALA A 12 -19.16 -34.77 56.88
CA ALA A 12 -18.17 -33.90 56.24
C ALA A 12 -17.68 -34.43 54.89
N ARG A 13 -17.57 -35.77 54.74
CA ARG A 13 -17.22 -36.42 53.47
C ARG A 13 -18.35 -36.28 52.46
N ASP A 14 -19.60 -36.51 52.86
CA ASP A 14 -20.78 -36.33 52.00
C ASP A 14 -20.94 -34.87 51.56
N ASN A 15 -20.73 -33.90 52.46
CA ASN A 15 -20.76 -32.49 52.10
C ASN A 15 -19.67 -32.11 51.09
N ARG A 16 -18.46 -32.67 51.20
CA ARG A 16 -17.40 -32.48 50.19
C ARG A 16 -17.79 -33.11 48.85
N THR A 17 -18.30 -34.34 48.85
CA THR A 17 -18.75 -35.02 47.63
C THR A 17 -19.87 -34.25 46.93
N ASN A 18 -20.87 -33.77 47.69
CA ASN A 18 -21.98 -32.96 47.16
C ASN A 18 -21.50 -31.61 46.61
N PHE A 19 -20.52 -30.97 47.27
CA PHE A 19 -19.91 -29.74 46.78
C PHE A 19 -19.13 -29.96 45.46
N PHE A 20 -18.38 -31.06 45.35
CA PHE A 20 -17.71 -31.43 44.09
C PHE A 20 -18.71 -31.75 42.96
N ILE A 21 -19.80 -32.46 43.25
CA ILE A 21 -20.87 -32.74 42.27
C ILE A 21 -21.53 -31.44 41.81
N LEU A 22 -21.77 -30.49 42.72
CA LEU A 22 -22.33 -29.18 42.37
C LEU A 22 -21.40 -28.40 41.45
N ILE A 23 -20.10 -28.34 41.76
CA ILE A 23 -19.11 -27.67 40.90
C ILE A 23 -19.06 -28.30 39.52
N ILE A 24 -18.99 -29.64 39.43
CA ILE A 24 -18.96 -30.34 38.14
C ILE A 24 -20.25 -30.07 37.36
N THR A 25 -21.41 -30.12 38.01
CA THR A 25 -22.71 -29.82 37.37
C THR A 25 -22.76 -28.38 36.83
N VAL A 26 -22.26 -27.40 37.59
CA VAL A 26 -22.18 -26.00 37.14
C VAL A 26 -21.23 -25.86 35.96
N ILE A 27 -20.05 -26.48 36.01
CA ILE A 27 -19.08 -26.45 34.89
C ILE A 27 -19.69 -27.09 33.64
N VAL A 28 -20.35 -28.24 33.77
CA VAL A 28 -21.01 -28.93 32.64
C VAL A 28 -22.14 -28.07 32.07
N LEU A 29 -22.95 -27.43 32.92
CA LEU A 29 -24.00 -26.50 32.47
C LEU A 29 -23.42 -25.30 31.74
N VAL A 30 -22.36 -24.69 32.24
CA VAL A 30 -21.68 -23.57 31.57
C VAL A 30 -21.13 -24.02 30.21
N ILE A 31 -20.44 -25.16 30.15
CA ILE A 31 -19.91 -25.71 28.89
C ILE A 31 -21.04 -26.01 27.90
N ALA A 32 -22.12 -26.67 28.35
CA ALA A 32 -23.27 -26.98 27.51
C ALA A 32 -23.96 -25.72 26.99
N THR A 33 -24.07 -24.69 27.82
CA THR A 33 -24.66 -23.40 27.42
C THR A 33 -23.78 -22.68 26.39
N VAL A 34 -22.46 -22.66 26.61
CA VAL A 34 -21.51 -22.09 25.64
C VAL A 34 -21.53 -22.85 24.32
N LEU A 35 -21.59 -24.19 24.35
CA LEU A 35 -21.72 -25.02 23.15
C LEU A 35 -23.04 -24.77 22.42
N ALA A 36 -24.17 -24.70 23.14
CA ALA A 36 -25.47 -24.40 22.56
C ALA A 36 -25.48 -23.01 21.89
N ILE A 37 -24.88 -21.99 22.52
CA ILE A 37 -24.71 -20.66 21.94
C ILE A 37 -23.84 -20.71 20.68
N LYS A 38 -22.74 -21.49 20.68
CA LYS A 38 -21.87 -21.66 19.50
C LYS A 38 -22.60 -22.35 18.34
N VAL A 39 -23.35 -23.42 18.62
CA VAL A 39 -24.14 -24.15 17.61
C VAL A 39 -25.24 -23.27 17.05
N TRP A 40 -26.02 -22.61 17.91
CA TRP A 40 -27.07 -21.68 17.48
C TRP A 40 -26.50 -20.55 16.62
N LYS A 41 -25.35 -19.97 16.99
CA LYS A 41 -24.66 -18.96 16.19
C LYS A 41 -24.24 -19.50 14.81
N HIS A 42 -23.68 -20.71 14.75
CA HIS A 42 -23.27 -21.32 13.49
C HIS A 42 -24.47 -21.62 12.57
N GLU A 43 -25.65 -21.90 13.12
CA GLU A 43 -26.86 -22.16 12.32
C GLU A 43 -27.58 -20.89 11.85
N HIS A 44 -27.38 -19.75 12.51
CA HIS A 44 -28.16 -18.51 12.28
C HIS A 44 -27.37 -17.33 11.72
N TYR A 45 -26.05 -17.45 11.56
CA TYR A 45 -25.18 -16.39 11.06
C TYR A 45 -24.17 -16.93 10.05
N GLU A 46 -23.99 -16.24 8.92
CA GLU A 46 -22.96 -16.53 7.91
C GLU A 46 -21.55 -16.15 8.39
N GLY A 47 -21.41 -15.23 9.35
CA GLY A 47 -20.10 -14.82 9.87
C GLY A 47 -20.13 -13.57 10.74
N ASN A 48 -18.95 -12.97 10.95
CA ASN A 48 -18.79 -11.67 11.60
C ASN A 48 -18.21 -10.68 10.60
N LEU A 49 -18.71 -9.45 10.60
CA LEU A 49 -18.25 -8.36 9.76
C LEU A 49 -17.53 -7.33 10.62
N LEU A 50 -16.26 -7.07 10.29
CA LEU A 50 -15.51 -5.94 10.80
C LEU A 50 -15.62 -4.78 9.80
N THR A 51 -15.93 -3.59 10.29
CA THR A 51 -15.96 -2.36 9.47
C THR A 51 -14.64 -1.60 9.61
N LEU A 52 -14.03 -1.21 8.49
CA LEU A 52 -12.75 -0.48 8.44
C LEU A 52 -12.97 1.03 8.17
N GLN A 53 -14.18 1.38 7.73
CA GLN A 53 -14.66 2.75 7.56
C GLN A 53 -16.14 2.84 7.96
N ASN A 54 -16.65 4.07 8.01
CA ASN A 54 -18.03 4.32 8.37
C ASN A 54 -18.97 3.98 7.21
N PHE A 55 -20.04 3.27 7.51
CA PHE A 55 -21.09 2.94 6.56
C PHE A 55 -22.46 3.27 7.13
N ASN A 56 -23.36 3.80 6.29
CA ASN A 56 -24.76 3.93 6.65
C ASN A 56 -25.38 2.55 6.86
N ILE A 57 -25.93 2.32 8.04
CA ILE A 57 -26.72 1.14 8.40
C ILE A 57 -28.17 1.45 8.06
N ARG A 58 -28.77 0.66 7.18
CA ARG A 58 -30.07 0.96 6.58
C ARG A 58 -31.13 -0.08 6.92
N LYS A 59 -32.39 0.34 6.90
CA LYS A 59 -33.54 -0.54 7.17
C LYS A 59 -33.85 -1.54 6.04
N ALA A 60 -33.39 -1.24 4.82
CA ALA A 60 -33.54 -2.10 3.65
C ALA A 60 -32.26 -2.02 2.79
N PRO A 61 -31.98 -3.01 1.93
CA PRO A 61 -30.79 -3.04 1.07
C PRO A 61 -30.96 -2.13 -0.15
N LYS A 62 -31.19 -0.84 0.09
CA LYS A 62 -31.43 0.23 -0.89
C LYS A 62 -30.78 1.53 -0.42
N LEU A 63 -30.35 2.38 -1.35
CA LEU A 63 -29.60 3.60 -1.05
C LEU A 63 -30.48 4.73 -0.50
N ASP A 64 -31.77 4.72 -0.80
CA ASP A 64 -32.77 5.68 -0.32
C ASP A 64 -33.49 5.23 0.95
N ALA A 65 -33.23 4.00 1.43
CA ALA A 65 -33.82 3.49 2.65
C ALA A 65 -33.39 4.28 3.89
N GLU A 66 -34.29 4.34 4.87
CA GLU A 66 -34.06 4.93 6.19
C GLU A 66 -32.71 4.50 6.78
N VAL A 67 -31.89 5.49 7.14
CA VAL A 67 -30.61 5.30 7.82
C VAL A 67 -30.89 5.17 9.31
N LEU A 68 -30.69 3.96 9.85
CA LEU A 68 -30.87 3.64 11.27
C LEU A 68 -29.67 4.09 12.11
N GLY A 69 -28.51 4.28 11.48
CA GLY A 69 -27.27 4.71 12.11
C GLY A 69 -26.09 4.62 11.14
N GLN A 70 -24.89 4.81 11.67
CA GLN A 70 -23.64 4.59 10.95
C GLN A 70 -22.77 3.62 11.73
N SER A 71 -22.10 2.71 11.03
CA SER A 71 -21.00 1.98 11.63
C SER A 71 -19.81 2.90 11.83
N SER A 72 -18.98 2.59 12.82
CA SER A 72 -17.69 3.22 13.06
C SER A 72 -16.56 2.29 12.67
N ASN A 73 -15.39 2.84 12.30
CA ASN A 73 -14.17 2.04 12.14
C ASN A 73 -13.93 1.14 13.36
N LYS A 74 -13.57 -0.12 13.12
CA LYS A 74 -13.30 -1.19 14.08
C LYS A 74 -14.52 -1.84 14.74
N GLU A 75 -15.75 -1.48 14.37
CA GLU A 75 -16.96 -2.12 14.87
C GLU A 75 -17.23 -3.48 14.22
N ILE A 76 -17.82 -4.39 15.01
CA ILE A 76 -18.07 -5.79 14.63
C ILE A 76 -19.56 -6.10 14.66
N TYR A 77 -20.07 -6.60 13.54
CA TYR A 77 -21.45 -6.99 13.34
C TYR A 77 -21.59 -8.49 13.08
N TRP A 78 -22.73 -9.07 13.43
CA TRP A 78 -23.07 -10.42 13.01
C TRP A 78 -23.71 -10.38 11.62
N ILE A 79 -23.18 -11.16 10.68
CA ILE A 79 -23.76 -11.33 9.35
C ILE A 79 -24.83 -12.42 9.46
N LEU A 80 -26.10 -12.05 9.27
CA LEU A 80 -27.21 -13.00 9.19
C LEU A 80 -27.17 -13.72 7.85
N ASN A 81 -27.16 -12.95 6.76
CA ASN A 81 -26.92 -13.45 5.41
C ASN A 81 -26.47 -12.35 4.43
N THR A 82 -25.99 -12.75 3.25
CA THR A 82 -25.65 -11.84 2.16
C THR A 82 -26.78 -11.80 1.13
N VAL A 83 -27.30 -10.59 0.83
CA VAL A 83 -28.44 -10.40 -0.08
C VAL A 83 -28.07 -9.53 -1.28
N ARG A 84 -28.85 -9.65 -2.37
CA ARG A 84 -28.78 -8.73 -3.51
C ARG A 84 -29.76 -7.59 -3.30
N GLY A 85 -29.26 -6.35 -3.38
CA GLY A 85 -30.02 -5.12 -3.19
C GLY A 85 -29.82 -4.14 -4.34
N GLU A 86 -30.12 -2.87 -4.08
CA GLU A 86 -29.82 -1.78 -5.01
C GLU A 86 -28.32 -1.66 -5.24
N ALA A 87 -27.94 -1.33 -6.48
CA ALA A 87 -26.54 -1.12 -6.83
C ALA A 87 -26.02 0.18 -6.22
N SER A 88 -24.88 0.07 -5.56
CA SER A 88 -24.07 1.18 -5.06
C SER A 88 -22.78 1.30 -5.88
N VAL A 89 -21.93 2.26 -5.50
CA VAL A 89 -20.54 2.34 -5.99
C VAL A 89 -19.71 1.08 -5.69
N TYR A 90 -20.12 0.27 -4.70
CA TYR A 90 -19.48 -1.00 -4.32
C TYR A 90 -20.14 -2.24 -4.94
N GLY A 91 -21.12 -2.04 -5.83
CA GLY A 91 -21.93 -3.12 -6.41
C GLY A 91 -23.27 -3.32 -5.69
N ASN A 92 -23.90 -4.47 -5.93
CA ASN A 92 -25.30 -4.75 -5.57
C ASN A 92 -25.48 -5.77 -4.44
N LYS A 93 -24.41 -6.10 -3.71
CA LYS A 93 -24.47 -7.01 -2.56
C LYS A 93 -24.55 -6.22 -1.26
N TRP A 94 -25.31 -6.75 -0.30
CA TRP A 94 -25.54 -6.16 1.00
C TRP A 94 -25.43 -7.24 2.08
N TYR A 95 -24.81 -6.91 3.20
CA TYR A 95 -24.84 -7.74 4.40
C TYR A 95 -26.10 -7.41 5.19
N LYS A 96 -26.92 -8.43 5.45
CA LYS A 96 -27.97 -8.35 6.46
C LYS A 96 -27.34 -8.58 7.83
N ILE A 97 -27.51 -7.63 8.73
CA ILE A 97 -26.92 -7.65 10.08
C ILE A 97 -27.98 -7.47 11.15
N LYS A 98 -27.61 -7.75 12.41
CA LYS A 98 -28.35 -7.26 13.57
C LYS A 98 -27.80 -5.92 14.03
N TYR A 99 -28.65 -4.92 14.11
CA TYR A 99 -28.33 -3.59 14.63
C TYR A 99 -29.43 -3.15 15.61
N SER A 100 -29.04 -2.84 16.86
CA SER A 100 -29.98 -2.47 17.94
C SER A 100 -31.16 -3.45 18.12
N GLY A 101 -30.93 -4.75 17.88
CA GLY A 101 -31.93 -5.81 17.98
C GLY A 101 -32.77 -6.04 16.72
N GLU A 102 -32.77 -5.10 15.77
CA GLU A 102 -33.52 -5.21 14.52
C GLU A 102 -32.65 -5.72 13.36
N ASP A 103 -33.30 -6.18 12.30
CA ASP A 103 -32.62 -6.50 11.04
C ASP A 103 -32.28 -5.20 10.32
N ALA A 104 -31.02 -5.06 9.93
CA ALA A 104 -30.53 -3.92 9.17
C ALA A 104 -29.58 -4.37 8.07
N TYR A 105 -29.17 -3.45 7.21
CA TYR A 105 -28.40 -3.73 6.02
C TYR A 105 -27.23 -2.75 5.88
N LEU A 106 -26.06 -3.33 5.61
CA LEU A 106 -24.85 -2.62 5.21
C LEU A 106 -24.55 -2.97 3.76
N VAL A 107 -24.15 -1.99 2.96
CA VAL A 107 -23.62 -2.28 1.62
C VAL A 107 -22.33 -3.07 1.79
N LYS A 108 -22.16 -4.13 0.97
CA LYS A 108 -20.93 -4.93 0.99
C LYS A 108 -19.83 -4.18 0.26
N SER A 109 -18.72 -3.95 0.93
CA SER A 109 -17.49 -3.40 0.34
C SER A 109 -16.32 -4.33 0.64
N ASP A 110 -15.62 -4.78 -0.41
CA ASP A 110 -14.47 -5.68 -0.28
C ASP A 110 -13.20 -4.96 0.20
N THR A 111 -13.15 -3.64 0.09
CA THR A 111 -12.01 -2.81 0.48
C THR A 111 -12.15 -2.23 1.89
N ASN A 112 -13.38 -1.84 2.28
CA ASN A 112 -13.65 -1.10 3.52
C ASN A 112 -14.30 -1.97 4.61
N GLN A 113 -14.48 -3.26 4.37
CA GLN A 113 -14.98 -4.22 5.35
C GLN A 113 -14.19 -5.53 5.25
N GLN A 114 -14.27 -6.34 6.30
CA GLN A 114 -13.64 -7.65 6.35
C GLN A 114 -14.56 -8.65 7.05
N VAL A 115 -14.78 -9.79 6.42
CA VAL A 115 -15.41 -10.93 7.10
C VAL A 115 -14.35 -11.59 7.95
N ILE A 116 -14.59 -11.67 9.25
CA ILE A 116 -13.66 -12.25 10.23
C ILE A 116 -14.26 -13.50 10.86
N THR A 117 -13.39 -14.41 11.29
CA THR A 117 -13.82 -15.63 11.98
C THR A 117 -14.44 -15.30 13.34
N SER A 118 -15.26 -16.20 13.86
CA SER A 118 -15.81 -16.06 15.22
C SER A 118 -14.72 -15.95 16.29
N ALA A 119 -13.60 -16.66 16.11
CA ALA A 119 -12.46 -16.58 17.02
C ALA A 119 -11.84 -15.17 17.02
N GLN A 120 -11.63 -14.57 15.85
CA GLN A 120 -11.13 -13.20 15.73
C GLN A 120 -12.10 -12.19 16.34
N ALA A 121 -13.39 -12.32 16.02
CA ALA A 121 -14.43 -11.43 16.55
C ALA A 121 -14.51 -11.47 18.09
N ASP A 122 -14.43 -12.67 18.69
CA ASP A 122 -14.44 -12.83 20.14
C ASP A 122 -13.19 -12.22 20.80
N LYS A 123 -12.01 -12.38 20.19
CA LYS A 123 -10.76 -11.73 20.66
C LYS A 123 -10.86 -10.20 20.62
N LEU A 124 -11.31 -9.64 19.51
CA LEU A 124 -11.45 -8.18 19.35
C LEU A 124 -12.47 -7.60 20.34
N ARG A 125 -13.62 -8.26 20.54
CA ARG A 125 -14.61 -7.85 21.55
C ARG A 125 -14.03 -7.87 22.97
N ALA A 126 -13.21 -8.87 23.31
CA ALA A 126 -12.58 -8.95 24.62
C ALA A 126 -11.59 -7.82 24.88
N ILE A 127 -10.85 -7.39 23.84
CA ILE A 127 -9.96 -6.23 23.88
C ILE A 127 -10.75 -4.93 24.09
N TYR A 128 -11.81 -4.70 23.32
CA TYR A 128 -12.62 -3.48 23.47
C TYR A 128 -13.36 -3.39 24.80
N ALA A 129 -13.71 -4.53 25.40
CA ALA A 129 -14.30 -4.58 26.72
C ALA A 129 -13.28 -4.44 27.86
N ASP A 130 -11.98 -4.36 27.54
CA ASP A 130 -10.86 -4.37 28.51
C ASP A 130 -10.95 -5.53 29.52
N THR A 131 -11.51 -6.66 29.07
CA THR A 131 -11.79 -7.82 29.94
C THR A 131 -10.70 -8.88 29.89
N ASN A 132 -9.90 -8.88 28.82
CA ASN A 132 -8.79 -9.79 28.65
C ASN A 132 -7.79 -9.23 27.63
N PRO A 133 -6.94 -8.26 28.01
CA PRO A 133 -6.01 -7.64 27.07
C PRO A 133 -4.89 -8.59 26.58
N PHE A 134 -4.82 -9.84 27.06
CA PHE A 134 -3.71 -10.76 26.81
C PHE A 134 -4.04 -11.99 25.96
N VAL A 135 -4.94 -11.88 24.96
CA VAL A 135 -5.17 -12.98 24.01
C VAL A 135 -4.07 -13.01 22.95
N TYR A 136 -2.91 -13.48 23.36
CA TYR A 136 -1.72 -13.61 22.52
C TYR A 136 -1.24 -15.07 22.52
N ASP A 137 -0.75 -15.56 21.39
CA ASP A 137 0.16 -16.69 21.43
C ASP A 137 1.50 -16.26 22.09
N GLU A 138 2.24 -17.21 22.64
CA GLU A 138 3.47 -16.91 23.40
C GLU A 138 4.57 -16.28 22.54
N GLN A 139 4.55 -16.49 21.22
CA GLN A 139 5.53 -15.91 20.33
C GLN A 139 5.24 -14.42 20.13
N PHE A 140 4.00 -14.07 19.81
CA PHE A 140 3.59 -12.68 19.65
C PHE A 140 3.72 -11.86 20.95
N LYS A 141 3.56 -12.48 22.13
CA LYS A 141 3.88 -11.82 23.41
C LYS A 141 5.33 -11.35 23.49
N LYS A 142 6.27 -12.09 22.91
CA LYS A 142 7.68 -11.68 22.88
C LYS A 142 7.85 -10.51 21.91
N THR A 143 7.23 -10.57 20.75
CA THR A 143 7.22 -9.48 19.76
C THR A 143 6.70 -8.18 20.38
N LEU A 144 5.53 -8.20 21.03
CA LEU A 144 4.94 -7.01 21.67
C LEU A 144 5.80 -6.39 22.78
N LYS A 145 6.67 -7.17 23.43
CA LYS A 145 7.59 -6.65 24.46
C LYS A 145 8.73 -5.84 23.87
N LEU A 146 9.01 -5.99 22.58
CA LEU A 146 10.00 -5.16 21.88
C LEU A 146 9.44 -3.76 21.60
N PHE A 147 8.12 -3.59 21.60
CA PHE A 147 7.48 -2.31 21.31
C PHE A 147 7.08 -1.51 22.57
N PRO A 148 7.11 -0.17 22.50
CA PRO A 148 6.51 0.70 23.52
C PRO A 148 5.01 0.43 23.70
N GLU A 149 4.47 0.76 24.87
CA GLU A 149 3.07 0.46 25.23
C GLU A 149 2.06 1.03 24.23
N SER A 150 2.30 2.26 23.73
CA SER A 150 1.43 2.95 22.77
C SER A 150 1.28 2.24 21.42
N TYR A 151 2.16 1.29 21.09
CA TYR A 151 2.11 0.48 19.87
C TYR A 151 1.34 -0.83 20.06
N ARG A 152 1.22 -1.33 21.30
CA ARG A 152 0.80 -2.72 21.54
C ARG A 152 -0.63 -3.00 21.15
N LEU A 153 -1.55 -2.10 21.45
CA LEU A 153 -2.97 -2.28 21.11
C LEU A 153 -3.21 -2.36 19.59
N PRO A 154 -2.73 -1.42 18.76
CA PRO A 154 -2.93 -1.53 17.32
C PRO A 154 -2.17 -2.72 16.70
N LEU A 155 -0.98 -3.08 17.18
CA LEU A 155 -0.29 -4.31 16.75
C LEU A 155 -1.10 -5.57 17.08
N THR A 156 -1.69 -5.62 18.28
CA THR A 156 -2.56 -6.72 18.68
C THR A 156 -3.76 -6.86 17.75
N TYR A 157 -4.36 -5.73 17.37
CA TYR A 157 -5.48 -5.71 16.45
C TYR A 157 -5.08 -6.32 15.10
N LEU A 158 -3.94 -5.92 14.54
CA LEU A 158 -3.43 -6.46 13.28
C LEU A 158 -3.13 -7.96 13.37
N HIS A 159 -2.44 -8.41 14.44
CA HIS A 159 -2.12 -9.81 14.66
C HIS A 159 -3.35 -10.72 14.80
N ILE A 160 -4.44 -10.21 15.38
CA ILE A 160 -5.70 -10.97 15.44
C ILE A 160 -6.25 -11.16 14.02
N LEU A 161 -6.20 -10.12 13.19
CA LEU A 161 -6.73 -10.18 11.83
C LEU A 161 -5.85 -11.04 10.93
N GLU A 162 -4.53 -10.91 11.05
CA GLU A 162 -3.54 -11.60 10.23
C GLU A 162 -2.43 -12.17 11.10
N PRO A 163 -2.64 -13.39 11.67
CA PRO A 163 -1.68 -14.01 12.59
C PRO A 163 -0.34 -14.38 11.97
N GLU A 164 -0.26 -14.43 10.63
CA GLU A 164 0.95 -14.74 9.86
C GLU A 164 1.79 -13.48 9.54
N TRP A 165 1.32 -12.29 9.93
CA TRP A 165 2.10 -11.06 9.81
C TRP A 165 3.11 -10.97 10.95
N GLU A 166 4.36 -10.73 10.58
CA GLU A 166 5.45 -10.52 11.52
C GLU A 166 5.74 -9.04 11.68
N PHE A 167 6.04 -8.61 12.90
CA PHE A 167 6.30 -7.20 13.22
C PHE A 167 7.67 -7.09 13.89
N GLU A 168 8.58 -6.37 13.26
CA GLU A 168 9.92 -6.08 13.79
C GLU A 168 10.03 -4.58 14.11
N PRO A 169 10.52 -4.17 15.30
CA PRO A 169 10.80 -2.77 15.56
C PRO A 169 12.10 -2.32 14.86
N PHE A 170 12.02 -1.23 14.11
CA PHE A 170 13.17 -0.46 13.67
C PHE A 170 13.44 0.68 14.66
N TYR A 171 14.38 0.46 15.57
CA TYR A 171 14.78 1.51 16.52
C TYR A 171 15.58 2.60 15.80
N THR A 172 14.97 3.77 15.64
CA THR A 172 15.60 4.89 14.92
C THR A 172 16.78 5.48 15.69
N ASN A 173 16.79 5.31 17.02
CA ASN A 173 17.73 5.94 17.96
C ASN A 173 17.74 7.47 17.89
N ILE A 174 16.66 8.07 17.38
CA ILE A 174 16.48 9.52 17.24
C ILE A 174 15.21 9.92 18.01
N SER A 175 15.23 11.06 18.71
CA SER A 175 14.01 11.57 19.35
C SER A 175 13.01 12.02 18.30
N PHE A 176 11.73 11.79 18.54
CA PHE A 176 10.68 12.10 17.58
C PHE A 176 10.66 13.59 17.20
N GLU A 177 10.81 14.48 18.18
CA GLU A 177 10.89 15.92 17.96
C GLU A 177 12.07 16.30 17.05
N HIS A 178 13.24 15.69 17.28
CA HIS A 178 14.41 15.95 16.44
C HIS A 178 14.20 15.46 15.00
N ALA A 179 13.66 14.25 14.84
CA ALA A 179 13.38 13.70 13.51
C ALA A 179 12.39 14.59 12.73
N VAL A 180 11.31 15.06 13.37
CA VAL A 180 10.36 16.00 12.74
C VAL A 180 11.02 17.31 12.36
N ALA A 181 11.89 17.85 13.21
CA ALA A 181 12.63 19.08 12.92
C ALA A 181 13.56 18.90 11.69
N GLU A 182 14.29 17.79 11.60
CA GLU A 182 15.13 17.51 10.42
C GLU A 182 14.31 17.28 9.15
N GLN A 183 13.09 16.75 9.26
CA GLN A 183 12.17 16.60 8.13
C GLN A 183 11.51 17.91 7.70
N SER A 184 11.50 18.91 8.59
CA SER A 184 10.94 20.24 8.30
C SER A 184 11.92 21.15 7.53
N GLU A 185 13.19 20.73 7.37
CA GLU A 185 14.24 21.52 6.74
C GLU A 185 15.03 20.73 5.66
N PRO A 186 15.31 21.32 4.47
CA PRO A 186 14.81 22.62 4.03
C PRO A 186 13.28 22.61 3.85
N GLU A 187 12.67 23.79 3.84
CA GLU A 187 11.20 23.97 3.81
C GLU A 187 10.47 23.12 2.76
N ASN A 188 11.10 22.89 1.61
CA ASN A 188 10.58 22.12 0.49
C ASN A 188 10.85 20.60 0.54
N LYS A 189 11.42 20.07 1.63
CA LYS A 189 11.73 18.64 1.76
C LYS A 189 10.47 17.78 1.71
N ASN A 190 9.39 18.25 2.34
CA ASN A 190 8.10 17.56 2.39
C ASN A 190 7.01 18.47 1.81
N LEU A 191 6.30 17.97 0.81
CA LEU A 191 5.26 18.71 0.09
C LEU A 191 3.88 18.10 0.30
N VAL A 192 2.86 18.95 0.29
CA VAL A 192 1.44 18.57 0.30
C VAL A 192 0.74 19.16 -0.91
N GLN A 193 -0.26 18.45 -1.42
CA GLN A 193 -1.07 18.91 -2.53
C GLN A 193 -2.31 19.65 -2.01
N PHE A 194 -2.60 20.81 -2.58
CA PHE A 194 -3.78 21.61 -2.22
C PHE A 194 -4.30 22.39 -3.43
N GLU A 195 -5.59 22.29 -3.71
CA GLU A 195 -6.26 23.07 -4.76
C GLU A 195 -7.35 23.94 -4.14
N GLU A 196 -7.31 25.24 -4.44
CA GLU A 196 -8.32 26.18 -3.95
C GLU A 196 -9.72 25.80 -4.46
N ASN A 197 -10.73 25.94 -3.59
CA ASN A 197 -12.14 25.63 -3.87
C ASN A 197 -12.44 24.14 -4.15
N SER A 198 -11.52 23.23 -3.80
CA SER A 198 -11.77 21.80 -3.86
C SER A 198 -12.17 21.26 -2.49
N GLU A 199 -13.43 20.82 -2.36
CA GLU A 199 -13.94 20.17 -1.13
C GLU A 199 -13.06 19.00 -0.69
N TYR A 200 -12.41 18.31 -1.64
CA TYR A 200 -11.47 17.24 -1.36
C TYR A 200 -10.19 17.75 -0.66
N PHE A 201 -9.65 18.90 -1.08
CA PHE A 201 -8.40 19.42 -0.54
C PHE A 201 -8.59 20.32 0.68
N GLU A 202 -9.78 20.90 0.90
CA GLU A 202 -10.08 21.71 2.08
C GLU A 202 -9.79 20.98 3.40
N ARG A 203 -10.04 19.67 3.48
CA ARG A 203 -9.71 18.87 4.68
C ARG A 203 -8.20 18.69 4.92
N PHE A 204 -7.37 19.00 3.94
CA PHE A 204 -5.91 18.92 4.03
C PHE A 204 -5.26 20.31 4.08
N ALA A 205 -6.04 21.39 4.03
CA ALA A 205 -5.53 22.77 4.09
C ALA A 205 -4.66 23.01 5.33
N TRP A 206 -5.01 22.38 6.46
CA TRP A 206 -4.27 22.47 7.70
C TRP A 206 -2.83 21.97 7.61
N MET A 207 -2.48 21.14 6.62
CA MET A 207 -1.13 20.58 6.47
C MET A 207 -0.15 21.55 5.83
N LYS A 208 -0.65 22.60 5.19
CA LYS A 208 0.15 23.58 4.47
C LYS A 208 0.88 24.51 5.45
N LYS A 209 2.17 24.73 5.23
CA LYS A 209 2.98 25.66 6.04
C LYS A 209 2.74 27.12 5.65
N ASN A 210 2.66 27.40 4.35
CA ASN A 210 2.45 28.72 3.78
C ASN A 210 1.90 28.61 2.34
N ASP A 211 1.50 29.73 1.74
CA ASP A 211 0.96 29.79 0.38
C ASP A 211 2.04 29.85 -0.71
N ASN A 212 3.30 29.53 -0.41
CA ASN A 212 4.37 29.53 -1.40
C ASN A 212 4.27 28.25 -2.25
N LEU A 213 3.77 28.39 -3.48
CA LEU A 213 3.75 27.31 -4.46
C LEU A 213 5.18 26.87 -4.77
N TYR A 214 5.46 25.59 -4.60
CA TYR A 214 6.78 25.02 -4.80
C TYR A 214 6.93 24.32 -6.15
N ASP A 215 5.97 23.46 -6.51
CA ASP A 215 6.00 22.70 -7.76
C ASP A 215 4.61 22.58 -8.41
N GLY A 216 4.58 22.48 -9.72
CA GLY A 216 3.37 22.40 -10.53
C GLY A 216 2.42 23.57 -10.29
N THR A 217 1.15 23.26 -10.06
CA THR A 217 0.10 24.26 -9.80
C THR A 217 -0.51 24.15 -8.41
N ASN A 218 -0.15 23.11 -7.64
CA ASN A 218 -0.83 22.78 -6.39
C ASN A 218 0.04 22.11 -5.32
N TRP A 219 1.37 22.15 -5.41
CA TRP A 219 2.26 21.59 -4.38
C TRP A 219 2.86 22.67 -3.48
N TYR A 220 2.67 22.52 -2.17
CA TYR A 220 3.08 23.48 -1.14
C TYR A 220 3.92 22.81 -0.05
N PRO A 221 4.82 23.54 0.63
CA PRO A 221 5.53 23.05 1.81
C PRO A 221 4.59 22.56 2.92
N ALA A 222 4.90 21.40 3.51
CA ALA A 222 4.19 20.86 4.66
C ALA A 222 4.62 21.54 5.97
N ASN A 223 3.71 21.70 6.92
CA ASN A 223 4.05 22.16 8.27
C ASN A 223 4.50 21.00 9.18
N ALA A 224 5.12 21.36 10.31
CA ALA A 224 5.68 20.38 11.25
C ALA A 224 4.62 19.45 11.87
N GLU A 225 3.38 19.92 12.05
CA GLU A 225 2.28 19.10 12.60
C GLU A 225 1.89 17.99 11.62
N ALA A 226 1.75 18.33 10.34
CA ALA A 226 1.49 17.34 9.29
C ALA A 226 2.67 16.36 9.15
N ILE A 227 3.90 16.86 9.17
CA ILE A 227 5.10 16.02 9.13
C ILE A 227 5.09 15.04 10.32
N ALA A 228 4.85 15.52 11.54
CA ALA A 228 4.72 14.68 12.72
C ALA A 228 3.60 13.63 12.57
N TYR A 229 2.44 14.01 12.04
CA TYR A 229 1.34 13.07 11.81
C TYR A 229 1.77 11.90 10.91
N TYR A 230 2.43 12.18 9.78
CA TYR A 230 2.88 11.15 8.84
C TYR A 230 4.11 10.38 9.30
N MET A 231 4.93 10.97 10.19
CA MET A 231 6.06 10.28 10.79
C MET A 231 5.67 9.38 11.96
N ASP A 232 4.58 9.65 12.69
CA ASP A 232 4.17 8.81 13.81
C ASP A 232 3.58 7.47 13.33
N PRO A 233 4.28 6.33 13.50
CA PRO A 233 3.83 5.06 12.92
C PRO A 233 2.50 4.60 13.50
N ARG A 234 2.18 5.01 14.74
CA ARG A 234 0.97 4.63 15.47
C ARG A 234 -0.31 5.09 14.77
N ASN A 235 -0.24 6.20 14.01
CA ASN A 235 -1.34 6.68 13.16
C ASN A 235 -1.70 5.69 12.04
N PHE A 236 -0.75 4.86 11.66
CA PHE A 236 -0.85 3.97 10.52
C PHE A 236 -0.79 2.49 10.88
N LEU A 237 -0.77 2.13 12.16
CA LEU A 237 -0.94 0.74 12.61
C LEU A 237 -2.41 0.31 12.52
N ASN A 238 -2.92 0.37 11.30
CA ASN A 238 -4.23 -0.06 10.85
C ASN A 238 -4.06 -0.87 9.55
N TYR A 239 -5.14 -1.50 9.10
CA TYR A 239 -5.06 -2.59 8.15
C TYR A 239 -4.49 -2.22 6.78
N SER A 240 -4.71 -0.99 6.31
CA SER A 240 -4.12 -0.45 5.08
C SER A 240 -2.86 0.37 5.37
N GLY A 241 -2.84 1.15 6.45
CA GLY A 241 -1.73 2.03 6.79
C GLY A 241 -0.43 1.30 7.09
N VAL A 242 -0.50 0.06 7.61
CA VAL A 242 0.70 -0.69 8.04
C VAL A 242 1.59 -1.08 6.86
N TRP A 243 1.04 -1.10 5.64
CA TRP A 243 1.75 -1.51 4.43
C TRP A 243 2.92 -0.61 4.07
N GLN A 244 2.95 0.63 4.56
CA GLN A 244 4.14 1.50 4.41
C GLN A 244 5.36 1.00 5.19
N PHE A 245 5.15 0.06 6.12
CA PHE A 245 6.19 -0.60 6.89
C PHE A 245 6.52 -2.00 6.35
N LEU A 246 5.91 -2.43 5.24
CA LEU A 246 6.21 -3.73 4.64
C LEU A 246 7.69 -3.78 4.22
N ASP A 247 8.40 -4.80 4.71
CA ASP A 247 9.82 -4.97 4.42
C ASP A 247 10.05 -5.60 3.04
N TYR A 248 10.68 -4.84 2.16
CA TYR A 248 10.94 -5.22 0.78
C TYR A 248 12.11 -6.19 0.63
N ARG A 249 12.84 -6.54 1.71
CA ARG A 249 13.91 -7.55 1.67
C ARG A 249 13.38 -8.99 1.58
N TYR A 250 12.11 -9.19 1.90
CA TYR A 250 11.60 -10.52 2.21
C TYR A 250 11.29 -11.34 0.96
N SER A 251 12.15 -12.30 0.63
CA SER A 251 11.92 -13.27 -0.43
C SER A 251 11.93 -14.69 0.14
N GLY A 252 10.82 -15.09 0.76
CA GLY A 252 10.51 -16.51 0.95
C GLY A 252 10.34 -17.24 -0.40
N ASN A 253 9.82 -18.47 -0.36
CA ASN A 253 9.48 -19.21 -1.58
C ASN A 253 8.22 -18.62 -2.25
N LYS A 254 8.40 -17.52 -2.98
CA LYS A 254 7.34 -16.82 -3.74
C LYS A 254 7.27 -17.32 -5.20
N ASP A 255 6.05 -17.36 -5.72
CA ASP A 255 5.75 -17.54 -7.14
C ASP A 255 5.25 -16.23 -7.78
N SER A 256 4.81 -16.27 -9.04
CA SER A 256 4.35 -15.06 -9.75
C SER A 256 2.89 -14.67 -9.46
N SER A 257 2.19 -15.35 -8.56
CA SER A 257 0.76 -15.09 -8.29
C SER A 257 0.51 -13.68 -7.77
N GLY A 258 1.28 -13.23 -6.77
CA GLY A 258 1.17 -11.86 -6.23
C GLY A 258 1.51 -10.78 -7.26
N ILE A 259 2.52 -11.03 -8.10
CA ILE A 259 2.88 -10.16 -9.23
C ILE A 259 1.71 -10.05 -10.22
N ARG A 260 1.11 -11.19 -10.59
CA ARG A 260 -0.04 -11.23 -11.51
C ARG A 260 -1.27 -10.52 -10.93
N SER A 261 -1.50 -10.59 -9.62
CA SER A 261 -2.54 -9.80 -8.96
C SER A 261 -2.29 -8.29 -9.10
N ILE A 262 -1.05 -7.83 -8.93
CA ILE A 262 -0.70 -6.40 -9.11
C ILE A 262 -0.83 -5.95 -10.56
N PHE A 263 -0.47 -6.81 -11.50
CA PHE A 263 -0.54 -6.54 -12.95
C PHE A 263 -1.92 -6.82 -13.55
N ALA A 264 -2.91 -7.21 -12.74
CA ALA A 264 -4.25 -7.52 -13.22
C ALA A 264 -4.85 -6.35 -14.03
N GLY A 265 -5.46 -6.70 -15.17
CA GLY A 265 -6.02 -5.75 -16.12
C GLY A 265 -4.99 -5.06 -17.03
N ASN A 266 -3.72 -5.45 -16.99
CA ASN A 266 -2.69 -4.91 -17.88
C ASN A 266 -1.90 -6.05 -18.57
N GLU A 267 -2.33 -6.44 -19.76
CA GLU A 267 -1.72 -7.53 -20.54
C GLU A 267 -0.24 -7.30 -20.84
N PHE A 268 0.17 -6.04 -21.03
CA PHE A 268 1.57 -5.70 -21.28
C PHE A 268 2.45 -6.02 -20.06
N LEU A 269 2.00 -5.72 -18.84
CA LEU A 269 2.76 -6.04 -17.63
C LEU A 269 2.69 -7.53 -17.29
N LEU A 270 1.53 -8.17 -17.51
CA LEU A 270 1.33 -9.59 -17.22
C LEU A 270 2.34 -10.50 -17.93
N GLN A 271 2.74 -10.16 -19.16
CA GLN A 271 3.75 -10.95 -19.90
C GLN A 271 5.13 -10.95 -19.23
N TYR A 272 5.44 -9.96 -18.38
CA TYR A 272 6.72 -9.83 -17.69
C TYR A 272 6.68 -10.34 -16.24
N SER A 273 5.60 -10.99 -15.81
CA SER A 273 5.45 -11.43 -14.42
C SER A 273 6.59 -12.35 -13.96
N GLU A 274 7.04 -13.27 -14.81
CA GLU A 274 8.18 -14.17 -14.50
C GLU A 274 9.52 -13.42 -14.51
N THR A 275 9.72 -12.50 -15.46
CA THR A 275 10.93 -11.66 -15.50
C THR A 275 11.07 -10.81 -14.24
N VAL A 276 9.96 -10.27 -13.73
CA VAL A 276 9.94 -9.53 -12.45
C VAL A 276 10.23 -10.45 -11.27
N LEU A 277 9.68 -11.67 -11.27
CA LEU A 277 9.98 -12.67 -10.22
C LEU A 277 11.48 -13.02 -10.19
N ASP A 278 12.07 -13.26 -11.36
CA ASP A 278 13.49 -13.60 -11.48
C ASP A 278 14.39 -12.43 -11.04
N ALA A 279 14.07 -11.21 -11.47
CA ALA A 279 14.81 -10.01 -11.07
C ALA A 279 14.70 -9.76 -9.55
N ALA A 280 13.51 -9.90 -8.98
CA ALA A 280 13.30 -9.74 -7.54
C ALA A 280 14.10 -10.77 -6.74
N LYS A 281 14.09 -12.04 -7.16
CA LYS A 281 14.86 -13.12 -6.52
C LYS A 281 16.37 -12.89 -6.61
N ALA A 282 16.86 -12.42 -7.75
CA ALA A 282 18.29 -12.16 -7.96
C ALA A 282 18.80 -11.08 -6.99
N GLU A 283 17.97 -10.07 -6.72
CA GLU A 283 18.34 -8.89 -5.95
C GLU A 283 17.86 -8.93 -4.48
N GLY A 284 17.20 -10.02 -4.06
CA GLY A 284 16.67 -10.15 -2.69
C GLY A 284 15.53 -9.18 -2.37
N ILE A 285 14.66 -8.92 -3.35
CA ILE A 285 13.50 -8.04 -3.23
C ILE A 285 12.23 -8.88 -3.10
N LEU A 286 11.28 -8.45 -2.27
CA LEU A 286 9.90 -8.96 -2.25
C LEU A 286 9.29 -8.78 -3.67
N PRO A 287 8.94 -9.86 -4.39
CA PRO A 287 8.53 -9.74 -5.80
C PRO A 287 7.31 -8.85 -6.01
N GLU A 288 6.36 -8.88 -5.08
CA GLU A 288 5.18 -8.02 -5.08
C GLU A 288 5.54 -6.54 -4.90
N ALA A 289 6.55 -6.22 -4.08
CA ALA A 289 7.04 -4.85 -3.93
C ALA A 289 7.64 -4.32 -5.24
N LEU A 290 8.50 -5.11 -5.90
CA LEU A 290 9.07 -4.74 -7.19
C LEU A 290 7.98 -4.54 -8.26
N ALA A 291 7.03 -5.48 -8.34
CA ALA A 291 5.90 -5.39 -9.26
C ALA A 291 5.03 -4.15 -8.99
N SER A 292 4.72 -3.85 -7.73
CA SER A 292 3.94 -2.66 -7.36
C SER A 292 4.65 -1.39 -7.79
N ARG A 293 5.97 -1.32 -7.59
CA ARG A 293 6.80 -0.19 -8.01
C ARG A 293 6.78 0.02 -9.52
N ILE A 294 7.03 -1.04 -10.30
CA ILE A 294 6.91 -0.99 -11.76
C ILE A 294 5.50 -0.49 -12.15
N SER A 295 4.47 -1.06 -11.56
CA SER A 295 3.07 -0.69 -11.84
C SER A 295 2.77 0.78 -11.49
N ASN A 296 3.30 1.31 -10.38
CA ASN A 296 3.14 2.71 -9.98
C ASN A 296 3.84 3.66 -10.96
N GLU A 297 5.02 3.28 -11.44
CA GLU A 297 5.85 4.13 -12.29
C GLU A 297 5.33 4.22 -13.73
N ILE A 298 4.91 3.10 -14.33
CA ILE A 298 4.66 3.07 -15.78
C ILE A 298 3.22 2.82 -16.19
N ARG A 299 2.29 2.47 -15.29
CA ARG A 299 0.90 2.19 -15.67
C ARG A 299 0.14 3.47 -16.01
N ILE A 300 -0.56 3.47 -17.15
CA ILE A 300 -1.46 4.54 -17.60
C ILE A 300 -2.78 3.91 -18.04
N GLY A 301 -3.79 3.93 -17.16
CA GLY A 301 -5.04 3.19 -17.36
C GLY A 301 -4.78 1.68 -17.54
N ASP A 302 -5.26 1.12 -18.65
CA ASP A 302 -5.03 -0.28 -19.04
C ASP A 302 -3.70 -0.47 -19.79
N GLY A 303 -2.99 0.63 -20.11
CA GLY A 303 -1.72 0.65 -20.83
C GLY A 303 -0.52 0.95 -19.94
N VAL A 304 0.61 1.20 -20.59
CA VAL A 304 1.84 1.67 -19.95
C VAL A 304 2.45 2.85 -20.70
N SER A 305 3.33 3.59 -20.04
CA SER A 305 4.11 4.70 -20.59
C SER A 305 4.88 4.28 -21.86
N ILE A 306 5.09 5.24 -22.75
CA ILE A 306 5.77 4.99 -24.03
C ILE A 306 7.26 4.63 -23.84
N ILE A 307 7.90 5.07 -22.75
CA ILE A 307 9.29 4.68 -22.44
C ILE A 307 9.38 3.20 -22.02
N ALA A 308 8.38 2.67 -21.31
CA ALA A 308 8.32 1.25 -20.99
C ALA A 308 8.13 0.38 -22.25
N LYS A 309 7.57 0.95 -23.32
CA LYS A 309 7.42 0.30 -24.64
C LYS A 309 8.64 0.47 -25.55
N GLY A 310 9.66 1.22 -25.12
CA GLY A 310 10.82 1.53 -25.96
C GLY A 310 10.48 2.41 -27.17
N LEU A 311 9.56 3.36 -26.98
CA LEU A 311 9.07 4.29 -28.01
C LEU A 311 9.61 5.71 -27.86
N VAL A 312 10.59 5.93 -26.97
CA VAL A 312 11.30 7.21 -26.82
C VAL A 312 12.78 6.99 -27.09
N HIS A 313 13.36 7.78 -27.98
CA HIS A 313 14.76 7.70 -28.38
C HIS A 313 15.51 8.99 -28.01
N PRO A 314 16.69 8.90 -27.35
CA PRO A 314 17.47 10.05 -26.88
C PRO A 314 17.77 11.14 -27.93
N GLU A 315 18.05 10.70 -29.17
CA GLU A 315 18.46 11.61 -30.25
C GLU A 315 17.30 12.03 -31.16
N GLN A 316 16.13 11.43 -31.00
CA GLN A 316 14.94 11.73 -31.80
C GLN A 316 13.77 12.00 -30.85
N ASN A 317 13.78 13.14 -30.16
CA ASN A 317 12.75 13.47 -29.16
C ASN A 317 11.33 13.42 -29.77
N PRO A 318 10.31 13.04 -28.99
CA PRO A 318 8.92 13.20 -29.38
C PRO A 318 8.63 14.61 -29.91
N LEU A 319 7.84 14.68 -30.98
CA LEU A 319 7.48 15.95 -31.62
C LEU A 319 6.40 16.70 -30.84
N THR A 320 5.47 15.96 -30.22
CA THR A 320 4.38 16.49 -29.38
C THR A 320 4.17 15.61 -28.15
N GLU A 321 3.37 16.09 -27.19
CA GLU A 321 3.10 15.38 -25.93
C GLU A 321 2.33 14.07 -26.17
N GLY A 322 2.76 13.00 -25.49
CA GLY A 322 2.13 11.68 -25.55
C GLY A 322 2.46 10.82 -26.78
N GLN A 323 3.22 11.34 -27.75
CA GLN A 323 3.62 10.59 -28.95
C GLN A 323 4.96 9.87 -28.80
N ALA A 324 5.15 8.81 -29.58
CA ALA A 324 6.46 8.19 -29.74
C ALA A 324 7.45 9.13 -30.44
N SER A 325 8.74 8.85 -30.27
CA SER A 325 9.79 9.45 -31.10
C SER A 325 9.50 9.26 -32.60
N PRO A 326 9.74 10.27 -33.44
CA PRO A 326 9.20 10.31 -34.79
C PRO A 326 9.68 9.17 -35.69
N GLY A 327 10.90 8.66 -35.51
CA GLY A 327 11.38 7.51 -36.27
C GLY A 327 10.65 6.19 -35.96
N PHE A 328 9.86 6.13 -34.88
CA PHE A 328 8.98 4.99 -34.58
C PHE A 328 7.54 5.18 -35.07
N LEU A 329 7.20 6.36 -35.58
CA LEU A 329 5.86 6.66 -36.07
C LEU A 329 5.73 6.29 -37.56
N PRO A 330 4.55 5.82 -38.00
CA PRO A 330 4.19 5.79 -39.42
C PRO A 330 4.40 7.17 -40.06
N LYS A 331 4.70 7.19 -41.36
CA LYS A 331 5.00 8.45 -42.08
C LYS A 331 3.85 9.44 -42.02
N GLU A 332 2.61 8.95 -42.06
CA GLU A 332 1.40 9.75 -41.98
C GLU A 332 1.29 10.47 -40.64
N GLU A 333 1.61 9.78 -39.54
CA GLU A 333 1.64 10.36 -38.19
C GLU A 333 2.81 11.34 -38.00
N GLN A 334 3.96 11.09 -38.65
CA GLN A 334 5.05 12.08 -38.69
C GLN A 334 4.60 13.37 -39.38
N ILE A 335 3.88 13.27 -40.51
CA ILE A 335 3.35 14.44 -41.24
C ILE A 335 2.36 15.19 -40.35
N GLU A 336 1.43 14.49 -39.69
CA GLU A 336 0.43 15.10 -38.81
C GLU A 336 1.08 15.89 -37.67
N ALA A 337 2.03 15.28 -36.95
CA ALA A 337 2.74 15.92 -35.85
C ALA A 337 3.55 17.15 -36.31
N LEU A 338 4.24 17.06 -37.46
CA LEU A 338 4.97 18.19 -38.03
C LEU A 338 4.04 19.30 -38.50
N GLU A 339 2.89 18.98 -39.08
CA GLU A 339 1.87 19.96 -39.45
C GLU A 339 1.26 20.66 -38.22
N GLU A 340 1.08 19.96 -37.12
CA GLU A 340 0.66 20.54 -35.84
C GLU A 340 1.69 21.56 -35.33
N LEU A 341 2.97 21.18 -35.30
CA LEU A 341 4.07 22.09 -34.96
C LEU A 341 4.14 23.30 -35.90
N ARG A 342 3.85 23.10 -37.20
CA ARG A 342 3.81 24.19 -38.18
C ARG A 342 2.67 25.16 -37.90
N LYS A 343 1.48 24.65 -37.54
CA LYS A 343 0.31 25.46 -37.20
C LYS A 343 0.49 26.24 -35.90
N SER A 344 1.15 25.66 -34.90
CA SER A 344 1.45 26.33 -33.63
C SER A 344 2.61 27.33 -33.71
N GLY A 345 3.41 27.30 -34.80
CA GLY A 345 4.59 28.14 -34.98
C GLY A 345 5.84 27.62 -34.25
N ALA A 346 5.77 26.43 -33.63
CA ALA A 346 6.88 25.81 -32.90
C ALA A 346 7.86 25.00 -33.79
N ILE A 347 7.56 24.86 -35.09
CA ILE A 347 8.37 24.05 -36.02
C ILE A 347 9.74 24.69 -36.32
N SER A 348 10.81 23.91 -36.19
CA SER A 348 12.18 24.30 -36.60
C SER A 348 12.39 24.21 -38.11
N ASP A 349 13.43 24.86 -38.63
CA ASP A 349 13.73 24.83 -40.07
C ASP A 349 14.05 23.41 -40.57
N LYS A 350 14.80 22.62 -39.79
CA LYS A 350 15.05 21.20 -40.10
C LYS A 350 13.75 20.39 -40.18
N GLN A 351 12.80 20.64 -39.28
CA GLN A 351 11.49 19.97 -39.32
C GLN A 351 10.65 20.40 -40.53
N LYS A 352 10.74 21.66 -40.98
CA LYS A 352 10.08 22.12 -42.21
C LYS A 352 10.63 21.39 -43.44
N GLU A 353 11.95 21.19 -43.50
CA GLU A 353 12.59 20.43 -44.58
C GLU A 353 12.11 18.97 -44.61
N ILE A 354 12.07 18.31 -43.45
CA ILE A 354 11.58 16.93 -43.32
C ILE A 354 10.10 16.84 -43.71
N LEU A 355 9.26 17.79 -43.28
CA LEU A 355 7.84 17.84 -43.66
C LEU A 355 7.67 18.01 -45.18
N ALA A 356 8.47 18.87 -45.80
CA ALA A 356 8.44 19.06 -47.25
C ALA A 356 8.89 17.79 -48.00
N ASP A 357 9.92 17.10 -47.52
CA ASP A 357 10.37 15.82 -48.08
C ASP A 357 9.29 14.74 -47.96
N LEU A 358 8.70 14.58 -46.77
CA LEU A 358 7.61 13.64 -46.50
C LEU A 358 6.40 13.86 -47.41
N ASN A 359 5.98 15.12 -47.60
CA ASN A 359 4.88 15.48 -48.50
C ASN A 359 5.16 15.14 -49.97
N ASN A 360 6.43 14.93 -50.35
CA ASN A 360 6.86 14.50 -51.67
C ASN A 360 7.17 12.99 -51.74
N GLY A 361 6.78 12.19 -50.74
CA GLY A 361 7.02 10.75 -50.69
C GLY A 361 8.38 10.35 -50.12
N GLY A 362 9.06 11.29 -49.46
CA GLY A 362 10.37 11.11 -48.83
C GLY A 362 10.42 10.09 -47.69
N ALA A 363 11.61 9.91 -47.11
CA ALA A 363 11.85 8.87 -46.11
C ALA A 363 11.35 9.26 -44.72
N GLY A 364 11.35 10.56 -44.38
CA GLY A 364 11.01 11.05 -43.04
C GLY A 364 12.14 10.83 -42.03
N TYR A 365 11.76 10.73 -40.76
CA TYR A 365 12.70 10.37 -39.70
C TYR A 365 13.13 8.91 -39.85
N PRO A 366 14.44 8.61 -39.84
CA PRO A 366 14.92 7.23 -39.96
C PRO A 366 14.55 6.44 -38.69
N GLU A 367 14.13 5.19 -38.87
CA GLU A 367 13.87 4.29 -37.75
C GLU A 367 15.17 4.07 -36.95
N PRO A 368 15.18 4.35 -35.62
CA PRO A 368 16.32 4.07 -34.78
C PRO A 368 16.71 2.59 -34.80
N LYS A 369 18.02 2.30 -34.78
CA LYS A 369 18.53 0.91 -34.76
C LYS A 369 18.27 0.20 -33.44
N GLU A 370 18.11 0.97 -32.36
CA GLU A 370 17.97 0.47 -31.01
C GLU A 370 16.75 1.10 -30.34
N ARG A 371 16.17 0.36 -29.39
CA ARG A 371 15.09 0.81 -28.52
C ARG A 371 15.58 0.74 -27.09
N PHE A 372 15.26 1.74 -26.29
CA PHE A 372 15.65 1.80 -24.88
C PHE A 372 14.41 1.73 -24.01
N TYR A 373 14.41 0.81 -23.06
CA TYR A 373 13.26 0.52 -22.21
C TYR A 373 13.52 1.00 -20.79
N ASN A 374 12.50 1.51 -20.10
CA ASN A 374 12.60 1.89 -18.70
C ASN A 374 11.28 1.58 -17.98
N PHE A 375 11.32 0.68 -17.00
CA PHE A 375 10.15 0.18 -16.28
C PHE A 375 9.91 0.86 -14.92
N LEU A 376 10.83 1.75 -14.52
CA LEU A 376 10.85 2.40 -13.21
C LEU A 376 11.08 3.91 -13.31
N ASN A 377 10.98 4.48 -14.52
CA ASN A 377 11.30 5.89 -14.81
C ASN A 377 12.65 6.38 -14.25
N ILE A 378 13.64 5.48 -14.13
CA ILE A 378 14.93 5.84 -13.55
C ILE A 378 15.61 6.88 -14.44
N GLY A 379 16.07 7.98 -13.84
CA GLY A 379 16.66 9.12 -14.55
C GLY A 379 15.64 10.06 -15.21
N ALA A 380 14.34 9.90 -14.96
CA ALA A 380 13.30 10.80 -15.47
C ALA A 380 13.22 12.10 -14.65
N TYR A 381 13.98 13.12 -15.03
CA TYR A 381 13.86 14.46 -14.45
C TYR A 381 13.26 15.44 -15.48
N PRO A 382 12.41 16.41 -15.05
CA PRO A 382 11.77 17.35 -15.97
C PRO A 382 12.77 18.14 -16.83
N ASP A 383 12.46 18.29 -18.12
CA ASP A 383 13.13 19.21 -19.05
C ASP A 383 12.04 19.89 -19.88
N THR A 384 11.66 21.11 -19.49
CA THR A 384 10.57 21.87 -20.11
C THR A 384 10.93 22.45 -21.48
N SER A 385 12.19 22.32 -21.92
CA SER A 385 12.62 22.75 -23.25
C SER A 385 12.22 21.78 -24.37
N LYS A 386 11.73 20.58 -24.00
CA LYS A 386 11.39 19.50 -24.93
C LYS A 386 10.04 18.90 -24.58
N PRO A 387 9.23 18.49 -25.57
CA PRO A 387 8.08 17.63 -25.33
C PRO A 387 8.52 16.37 -24.59
N MET A 388 7.79 16.01 -23.53
CA MET A 388 8.07 14.81 -22.72
C MET A 388 9.51 14.72 -22.19
N GLY A 389 10.15 15.85 -21.87
CA GLY A 389 11.57 15.90 -21.50
C GLY A 389 12.00 14.92 -20.40
N ALA A 390 11.12 14.64 -19.43
CA ALA A 390 11.36 13.62 -18.41
C ALA A 390 11.53 12.21 -19.01
N LEU A 391 10.70 11.82 -19.97
CA LEU A 391 10.83 10.52 -20.63
C LEU A 391 12.04 10.47 -21.55
N VAL A 392 12.43 11.59 -22.15
CA VAL A 392 13.69 11.69 -22.92
C VAL A 392 14.89 11.43 -22.01
N ASN A 393 14.93 12.05 -20.81
CA ASN A 393 16.00 11.80 -19.86
C ASN A 393 16.00 10.35 -19.33
N ALA A 394 14.82 9.75 -19.15
CA ALA A 394 14.70 8.32 -18.84
C ALA A 394 15.26 7.43 -19.96
N ALA A 395 15.06 7.79 -21.23
CA ALA A 395 15.64 7.09 -22.38
C ALA A 395 17.17 7.24 -22.43
N ARG A 396 17.70 8.42 -22.11
CA ARG A 396 19.14 8.68 -22.01
C ARG A 396 19.80 7.85 -20.92
N TYR A 397 19.12 7.70 -19.78
CA TYR A 397 19.54 6.80 -18.71
C TYR A 397 19.56 5.35 -19.18
N ALA A 398 18.48 4.90 -19.80
CA ALA A 398 18.38 3.55 -20.36
C ALA A 398 19.44 3.29 -21.46
N ALA A 399 19.85 4.31 -22.21
CA ALA A 399 20.96 4.25 -23.17
C ALA A 399 22.35 4.23 -22.51
N GLY A 400 22.41 4.44 -21.19
CA GLY A 400 23.65 4.39 -20.40
C GLY A 400 24.46 5.69 -20.41
N GLU A 401 23.88 6.83 -20.83
CA GLU A 401 24.62 8.11 -20.97
C GLU A 401 25.14 8.67 -19.63
N PHE A 402 24.57 8.23 -18.51
CA PHE A 402 24.89 8.75 -17.17
C PHE A 402 25.83 7.84 -16.37
N GLU A 403 26.20 6.68 -16.92
CA GLU A 403 27.08 5.72 -16.28
C GLU A 403 28.31 5.49 -17.16
N GLN A 404 29.49 5.39 -16.55
CA GLN A 404 30.71 5.17 -17.32
C GLN A 404 30.70 3.78 -17.96
N GLU A 405 30.69 3.73 -19.30
CA GLU A 405 30.75 2.48 -20.06
C GLU A 405 31.96 1.63 -19.64
N GLY A 406 31.73 0.34 -19.38
CA GLY A 406 32.74 -0.61 -18.90
C GLY A 406 33.00 -0.58 -17.40
N SER A 407 32.35 0.30 -16.63
CA SER A 407 32.41 0.24 -15.16
C SER A 407 31.63 -0.94 -14.59
N SER A 408 31.95 -1.35 -13.36
CA SER A 408 31.21 -2.40 -12.66
C SER A 408 29.74 -2.04 -12.49
N ARG A 409 29.43 -0.77 -12.18
CA ARG A 409 28.05 -0.31 -12.03
C ARG A 409 27.28 -0.36 -13.35
N TYR A 410 27.90 0.03 -14.46
CA TYR A 410 27.31 -0.10 -15.80
C TYR A 410 26.94 -1.54 -16.12
N SER A 411 27.83 -2.49 -15.80
CA SER A 411 27.56 -3.94 -15.98
C SER A 411 26.48 -4.47 -15.04
N SER A 412 26.48 -4.08 -13.76
CA SER A 412 25.46 -4.53 -12.80
C SER A 412 24.07 -3.98 -13.12
N LEU A 413 23.99 -2.73 -13.57
CA LEU A 413 22.76 -2.14 -14.10
C LEU A 413 22.33 -2.75 -15.43
N GLN A 414 23.15 -3.59 -16.08
CA GLN A 414 22.88 -4.15 -17.41
C GLN A 414 22.64 -3.11 -18.51
N LEU A 415 23.30 -1.96 -18.42
CA LEU A 415 23.21 -0.93 -19.45
C LEU A 415 23.93 -1.39 -20.75
N PRO A 416 23.47 -0.94 -21.93
CA PRO A 416 22.22 -0.23 -22.17
C PRO A 416 21.00 -1.17 -22.10
N TRP A 417 19.86 -0.64 -21.68
CA TRP A 417 18.58 -1.33 -21.54
C TRP A 417 17.87 -1.49 -22.88
N THR A 418 18.47 -2.31 -23.75
CA THR A 418 18.00 -2.57 -25.13
C THR A 418 16.89 -3.62 -25.23
N SER A 419 16.43 -4.14 -24.10
CA SER A 419 15.26 -5.03 -24.02
C SER A 419 14.49 -4.79 -22.72
N PRO A 420 13.19 -5.15 -22.67
CA PRO A 420 12.41 -5.11 -21.45
C PRO A 420 13.05 -5.88 -20.28
N GLU A 421 13.64 -7.05 -20.56
CA GLU A 421 14.26 -7.90 -19.53
C GLU A 421 15.45 -7.21 -18.88
N LYS A 422 16.34 -6.60 -19.68
CA LYS A 422 17.46 -5.82 -19.15
C LYS A 422 16.99 -4.62 -18.32
N ALA A 423 15.95 -3.92 -18.78
CA ALA A 423 15.39 -2.78 -18.06
C ALA A 423 14.78 -3.18 -16.72
N ILE A 424 14.08 -4.32 -16.66
CA ILE A 424 13.50 -4.85 -15.42
C ILE A 424 14.61 -5.31 -14.46
N GLN A 425 15.59 -6.09 -14.95
CA GLN A 425 16.67 -6.60 -14.11
C GLN A 425 17.61 -5.50 -13.63
N GLY A 426 18.04 -4.60 -14.52
CA GLY A 426 18.85 -3.43 -14.18
C GLY A 426 18.12 -2.45 -13.26
N GLY A 427 16.82 -2.28 -13.49
CA GLY A 427 15.96 -1.51 -12.59
C GLY A 427 15.84 -2.13 -11.20
N ALA A 428 15.68 -3.45 -11.10
CA ALA A 428 15.66 -4.16 -9.82
C ALA A 428 16.98 -3.98 -9.06
N TYR A 429 18.13 -4.12 -9.75
CA TYR A 429 19.44 -3.85 -9.16
C TYR A 429 19.54 -2.43 -8.61
N PHE A 430 19.07 -1.42 -9.36
CA PHE A 430 19.05 -0.03 -8.91
C PHE A 430 18.26 0.12 -7.60
N ILE A 431 17.07 -0.46 -7.50
CA ILE A 431 16.23 -0.40 -6.28
C ILE A 431 16.87 -1.11 -5.10
N ALA A 432 17.36 -2.33 -5.32
CA ALA A 432 18.00 -3.10 -4.26
C ALA A 432 19.24 -2.37 -3.75
N HIS A 433 20.14 -1.99 -4.64
CA HIS A 433 21.45 -1.45 -4.26
C HIS A 433 21.35 -0.04 -3.69
N ASP A 434 20.57 0.86 -4.30
CA ASP A 434 20.60 2.27 -3.92
C ASP A 434 19.63 2.59 -2.77
N TYR A 435 18.62 1.74 -2.51
CA TYR A 435 17.63 1.97 -1.44
C TYR A 435 17.61 0.84 -0.41
N ILE A 436 17.25 -0.38 -0.81
CA ILE A 436 16.98 -1.48 0.13
C ILE A 436 18.26 -1.85 0.91
N ASN A 437 19.37 -2.05 0.22
CA ASN A 437 20.67 -2.41 0.79
C ASN A 437 21.34 -1.25 1.53
N ALA A 438 20.89 -0.01 1.30
CA ALA A 438 21.24 1.15 2.11
C ALA A 438 20.43 1.21 3.43
N GLY A 439 19.58 0.22 3.69
CA GLY A 439 18.72 0.08 4.87
C GLY A 439 17.35 0.74 4.73
N GLN A 440 17.02 1.33 3.58
CA GLN A 440 15.69 1.88 3.29
C GLN A 440 14.78 0.81 2.70
N SER A 441 14.53 -0.24 3.48
CA SER A 441 13.82 -1.43 2.98
C SER A 441 12.29 -1.34 3.03
N THR A 442 11.72 -0.27 3.57
CA THR A 442 10.27 -0.02 3.57
C THR A 442 9.93 1.27 2.84
N PRO A 443 8.70 1.43 2.29
CA PRO A 443 8.23 2.70 1.74
C PRO A 443 8.42 3.87 2.70
N TYR A 444 8.18 3.65 3.99
CA TYR A 444 8.38 4.65 5.02
C TYR A 444 9.85 5.07 5.14
N LEU A 445 10.78 4.11 5.18
CA LEU A 445 12.22 4.42 5.26
C LEU A 445 12.75 5.06 3.97
N GLN A 446 12.18 4.73 2.81
CA GLN A 446 12.50 5.42 1.54
C GLN A 446 11.96 6.85 1.51
N LYS A 447 10.83 7.13 2.19
CA LYS A 447 10.23 8.47 2.25
C LYS A 447 10.93 9.38 3.25
N PHE A 448 11.26 8.90 4.44
CA PHE A 448 11.81 9.72 5.51
C PHE A 448 13.32 9.60 5.65
N ASP A 449 13.94 8.54 5.12
CA ASP A 449 15.38 8.32 5.16
C ASP A 449 15.97 8.43 6.58
N LEU A 450 15.57 7.51 7.47
CA LEU A 450 16.02 7.49 8.87
C LEU A 450 17.34 6.73 9.08
N VAL A 451 18.04 6.39 8.00
CA VAL A 451 19.16 5.43 8.02
C VAL A 451 20.49 6.10 7.68
N THR A 452 20.49 7.06 6.74
CA THR A 452 21.74 7.66 6.24
C THR A 452 22.27 8.80 7.10
N GLY A 453 21.46 9.30 8.05
CA GLY A 453 21.83 10.38 8.99
C GLY A 453 21.83 11.79 8.38
N SER A 454 21.66 11.94 7.06
CA SER A 454 21.49 13.24 6.38
C SER A 454 20.04 13.51 5.95
N ASN A 455 19.16 12.51 6.01
CA ASN A 455 17.76 12.54 5.57
C ASN A 455 17.62 13.13 4.14
N SER A 456 18.62 12.93 3.29
CA SER A 456 18.75 13.56 1.97
C SER A 456 18.53 12.58 0.81
N HIS A 457 18.53 11.28 1.09
CA HIS A 457 18.32 10.21 0.11
C HIS A 457 16.86 9.75 0.13
N GLN A 458 15.92 10.70 0.07
CA GLN A 458 14.49 10.41 0.02
C GLN A 458 14.04 10.09 -1.39
N TYR A 459 13.30 9.00 -1.56
CA TYR A 459 12.73 8.65 -2.85
C TYR A 459 11.58 9.59 -3.25
N MET A 460 10.88 10.18 -2.28
CA MET A 460 9.62 10.91 -2.51
C MET A 460 9.58 12.23 -1.74
N GLN A 461 9.10 13.29 -2.39
CA GLN A 461 8.87 14.60 -1.75
C GLN A 461 7.46 14.76 -1.18
N ALA A 462 6.45 14.13 -1.79
CA ALA A 462 5.08 14.20 -1.31
C ALA A 462 4.95 13.49 0.05
N LEU A 463 4.40 14.19 1.05
CA LEU A 463 4.38 13.74 2.44
C LEU A 463 3.61 12.42 2.62
N PHE A 464 2.52 12.26 1.87
CA PHE A 464 1.64 11.08 1.91
C PHE A 464 2.09 9.94 0.98
N ALA A 465 3.22 10.07 0.29
CA ALA A 465 3.60 9.15 -0.79
C ALA A 465 3.78 7.70 -0.32
N ALA A 466 4.43 7.48 0.83
CA ALA A 466 4.61 6.13 1.38
C ALA A 466 3.26 5.42 1.63
N VAL A 467 2.25 6.15 2.13
CA VAL A 467 0.90 5.62 2.35
C VAL A 467 0.23 5.29 1.01
N ASN A 468 0.27 6.24 0.06
CA ASN A 468 -0.40 6.07 -1.23
C ASN A 468 0.23 4.96 -2.07
N GLU A 469 1.56 4.84 -2.09
CA GLU A 469 2.23 3.77 -2.83
C GLU A 469 1.91 2.39 -2.26
N SER A 470 1.78 2.31 -0.94
CA SER A 470 1.49 1.07 -0.21
C SER A 470 0.04 0.61 -0.35
N ASP A 471 -0.89 1.53 -0.66
CA ASP A 471 -2.31 1.19 -0.88
C ASP A 471 -2.50 0.23 -2.07
N ARG A 472 -1.64 0.32 -3.09
CA ARG A 472 -1.65 -0.64 -4.22
C ARG A 472 -1.25 -2.04 -3.78
N LEU A 473 -0.23 -2.17 -2.93
CA LEU A 473 0.18 -3.46 -2.36
C LEU A 473 -0.94 -4.06 -1.52
N TYR A 474 -1.50 -3.26 -0.62
CA TYR A 474 -2.64 -3.67 0.20
C TYR A 474 -3.82 -4.15 -0.66
N THR A 475 -4.21 -3.36 -1.66
CA THR A 475 -5.33 -3.68 -2.55
C THR A 475 -5.07 -4.98 -3.31
N ALA A 476 -3.89 -5.13 -3.93
CA ALA A 476 -3.56 -6.34 -4.68
C ALA A 476 -3.49 -7.58 -3.77
N TRP A 477 -2.99 -7.44 -2.54
CA TRP A 477 -3.00 -8.52 -1.56
C TRP A 477 -4.44 -8.93 -1.18
N ARG A 478 -5.32 -7.97 -0.91
CA ARG A 478 -6.75 -8.25 -0.64
C ARG A 478 -7.43 -8.94 -1.81
N GLU A 479 -7.18 -8.49 -3.03
CA GLU A 479 -7.74 -9.07 -4.25
C GLU A 479 -7.19 -10.47 -4.53
N SER A 480 -5.97 -10.76 -4.10
CA SER A 480 -5.39 -12.10 -4.11
C SER A 480 -5.99 -13.05 -3.06
N SER A 481 -7.04 -12.64 -2.34
CA SER A 481 -7.60 -13.36 -1.19
C SER A 481 -6.58 -13.61 -0.08
N ASN A 482 -5.72 -12.62 0.17
CA ASN A 482 -4.67 -12.64 1.20
C ASN A 482 -3.63 -13.76 0.99
N SER A 483 -3.36 -14.16 -0.26
CA SER A 483 -2.57 -15.37 -0.57
C SER A 483 -1.05 -15.19 -0.60
N TRP A 484 -0.53 -14.01 -0.25
CA TRP A 484 0.91 -13.76 -0.34
C TRP A 484 1.72 -14.45 0.77
N GLY A 485 1.07 -15.14 1.70
CA GLY A 485 1.75 -15.86 2.79
C GLY A 485 2.31 -14.91 3.85
N GLU A 486 3.43 -15.31 4.45
CA GLU A 486 4.12 -14.52 5.49
C GLU A 486 4.60 -13.17 4.93
N LEU A 487 4.36 -12.12 5.71
CA LEU A 487 4.79 -10.74 5.42
C LEU A 487 5.40 -10.17 6.70
N GLU A 488 6.55 -9.52 6.55
CA GLU A 488 7.26 -8.87 7.65
C GLU A 488 7.11 -7.35 7.54
N PHE A 489 6.80 -6.71 8.66
CA PHE A 489 6.62 -5.28 8.77
C PHE A 489 7.66 -4.69 9.72
N LEU A 490 8.54 -3.85 9.19
CA LEU A 490 9.59 -3.18 9.92
C LEU A 490 9.09 -1.80 10.38
N ILE A 491 8.69 -1.71 11.65
CA ILE A 491 7.94 -0.58 12.21
C ILE A 491 8.89 0.37 12.94
N PRO A 492 8.97 1.66 12.54
CA PRO A 492 9.81 2.64 13.21
C PRO A 492 9.44 2.85 14.69
N VAL A 493 10.44 2.94 15.54
CA VAL A 493 10.31 3.28 16.97
C VAL A 493 11.29 4.41 17.29
N TYR A 494 10.74 5.60 17.50
CA TYR A 494 11.49 6.78 17.92
C TYR A 494 11.67 6.83 19.43
N LEU A 495 12.69 7.56 19.86
CA LEU A 495 12.84 7.97 21.25
C LEU A 495 11.84 9.10 21.56
N ASP A 496 11.44 9.22 22.82
CA ASP A 496 10.67 10.37 23.34
C ASP A 496 9.38 10.70 22.55
N MET A 497 8.67 9.66 22.07
CA MET A 497 7.38 9.80 21.39
C MET A 497 6.33 10.47 22.31
N PRO A 498 5.46 11.34 21.78
CA PRO A 498 4.33 11.89 22.53
C PRO A 498 3.43 10.80 23.12
N GLU A 499 2.81 11.03 24.27
CA GLU A 499 1.95 10.03 24.94
C GLU A 499 0.78 9.59 24.04
N THR A 500 0.14 10.54 23.38
CA THR A 500 -0.98 10.31 22.45
C THR A 500 -0.56 10.61 21.02
N THR A 501 -1.22 9.97 20.06
CA THR A 501 -1.10 10.31 18.66
C THR A 501 -1.78 11.64 18.34
N LEU A 502 -1.37 12.28 17.24
CA LEU A 502 -2.14 13.37 16.65
C LEU A 502 -3.46 12.82 16.07
N PRO A 503 -4.59 13.52 16.26
CA PRO A 503 -5.92 13.04 15.87
C PRO A 503 -6.14 12.98 14.35
#